data_AF-A0A0B2X6N2-F1
#
_entry.id   AF-A0A0B2X6N2-F1
#
_cell.length_a   1.000
_cell.length_b   1.000
_cell.length_c   1.000
_cell.angle_alpha   90.00
_cell.angle_beta   90.00
_cell.angle_gamma   90.00
#
_symmetry.space_group_name_H-M   'P 1'
#
loop_
_entity.id
_entity.type
_entity.pdbx_description
1 polymer ?
#
loop_
_entity_poly.entity_id
_entity_poly.type
_entity_poly.pdbx_seq_one_letter_code
_entity_poly.pdbx_strand_id
1 'polypeptide(L)'
;MTSMWKAQNASLKRPQNTMLIDTFTSPPTAPTYNLRPNFTLLRQVNSLLLCCLLGAGSHMRYLSQARGEQVARRVFPEATLVRPAPMFGFEDNLLLKLASVLNLFTANNMQETFWPVHSIDVGAALEKLLYDDSTTGQTFELYGPKQYSMGQIAAMVDKEIFKQRRHINVPKRILKPIASVLNRALWWHTISADEVEREFMDQIIDPTAKTFKDLGIEPGDIADFTYHYLQGFRSQNYYDLPPATEKEKREDKKYIHVLDEL
;
A
#
# COMPACT_ATOMS: atom_id res chain seq x y z
N MET A 1 -60.03 -3.35 -10.00
CA MET A 1 -58.81 -2.57 -9.72
C MET A 1 -57.56 -3.44 -9.85
N THR A 2 -57.41 -4.15 -10.98
CA THR A 2 -56.37 -5.18 -11.15
C THR A 2 -55.88 -5.24 -12.60
N SER A 3 -55.99 -4.13 -13.34
CA SER A 3 -55.62 -4.04 -14.76
C SER A 3 -54.71 -2.86 -15.08
N MET A 4 -54.33 -2.04 -14.08
CA MET A 4 -53.49 -0.84 -14.28
C MET A 4 -52.04 -1.01 -13.83
N TRP A 5 -51.68 -2.17 -13.25
CA TRP A 5 -50.32 -2.47 -12.73
C TRP A 5 -49.46 -3.33 -13.67
N LYS A 6 -50.03 -3.83 -14.78
CA LYS A 6 -49.31 -4.68 -15.78
C LYS A 6 -48.64 -3.91 -16.91
N ALA A 7 -48.86 -2.59 -17.03
CA ALA A 7 -48.34 -1.79 -18.14
C ALA A 7 -47.00 -1.08 -17.84
N GLN A 8 -46.50 -1.12 -16.60
CA GLN A 8 -45.34 -0.32 -16.20
C GLN A 8 -44.03 -1.12 -15.98
N ASN A 9 -44.07 -2.45 -16.15
CA ASN A 9 -42.92 -3.35 -15.97
C ASN A 9 -42.42 -4.00 -17.28
N ALA A 10 -42.81 -3.48 -18.45
CA ALA A 10 -42.46 -4.07 -19.75
C ALA A 10 -41.22 -3.44 -20.43
N SER A 11 -40.51 -2.51 -19.79
CA SER A 11 -39.40 -1.75 -20.44
C SER A 11 -38.06 -1.78 -19.70
N LEU A 12 -37.70 -2.90 -19.10
CA LEU A 12 -36.33 -3.15 -18.61
C LEU A 12 -35.85 -4.52 -19.09
N LYS A 13 -35.70 -4.66 -20.41
CA LYS A 13 -34.88 -5.73 -21.00
C LYS A 13 -33.43 -5.50 -20.58
N ARG A 14 -32.97 -6.24 -19.57
CA ARG A 14 -31.53 -6.37 -19.27
C ARG A 14 -30.86 -7.00 -20.50
N PRO A 15 -29.89 -6.36 -21.15
CA PRO A 15 -29.10 -7.05 -22.16
C PRO A 15 -28.32 -8.17 -21.47
N GLN A 16 -28.55 -9.40 -21.90
CA GLN A 16 -27.68 -10.52 -21.58
C GLN A 16 -26.32 -10.27 -22.24
N ASN A 17 -25.35 -9.84 -21.45
CA ASN A 17 -23.94 -9.98 -21.78
C ASN A 17 -23.27 -10.76 -20.64
N THR A 18 -23.60 -12.05 -20.59
CA THR A 18 -22.77 -13.05 -19.91
C THR A 18 -21.61 -13.34 -20.85
N MET A 19 -20.47 -12.70 -20.63
CA MET A 19 -19.22 -13.10 -21.28
C MET A 19 -18.44 -13.95 -20.28
N LEU A 20 -18.58 -15.27 -20.44
CA LEU A 20 -17.68 -16.26 -19.87
C LEU A 20 -16.26 -15.92 -20.34
N ILE A 21 -15.35 -15.71 -19.40
CA ILE A 21 -13.92 -15.58 -19.69
C ILE A 21 -13.38 -17.00 -19.78
N ASP A 22 -13.53 -17.59 -20.96
CA ASP A 22 -12.82 -18.80 -21.33
C ASP A 22 -11.35 -18.48 -21.66
N THR A 23 -10.54 -19.45 -21.31
CA THR A 23 -9.08 -19.50 -21.30
C THR A 23 -8.41 -19.36 -22.67
N PHE A 24 -7.24 -18.70 -22.65
CA PHE A 24 -6.01 -18.97 -23.42
C PHE A 24 -6.01 -18.93 -24.96
N THR A 25 -4.88 -18.42 -25.48
CA THR A 25 -4.35 -18.54 -26.85
C THR A 25 -4.98 -17.69 -27.96
N SER A 26 -4.55 -16.43 -28.05
CA SER A 26 -4.11 -15.75 -29.28
C SER A 26 -3.86 -14.25 -28.98
N PRO A 27 -2.93 -13.57 -29.67
CA PRO A 27 -2.84 -12.12 -29.60
C PRO A 27 -3.82 -11.51 -30.62
N PRO A 28 -4.75 -10.62 -30.23
CA PRO A 28 -5.40 -9.76 -31.19
C PRO A 28 -4.98 -8.31 -30.97
N THR A 29 -4.40 -7.75 -32.03
CA THR A 29 -4.60 -6.37 -32.50
C THR A 29 -5.57 -5.55 -31.66
N ALA A 30 -5.08 -4.41 -31.16
CA ALA A 30 -5.83 -3.45 -30.36
C ALA A 30 -7.21 -3.15 -30.97
N PRO A 31 -8.31 -3.37 -30.23
CA PRO A 31 -9.59 -2.78 -30.61
C PRO A 31 -9.47 -1.26 -30.44
N THR A 32 -9.56 -0.52 -31.53
CA THR A 32 -9.73 0.93 -31.52
C THR A 32 -11.10 1.25 -30.94
N TYR A 33 -11.15 1.49 -29.63
CA TYR A 33 -12.32 2.10 -29.03
C TYR A 33 -12.42 3.52 -29.58
N ASN A 34 -13.29 3.71 -30.58
CA ASN A 34 -13.73 5.03 -31.02
C ASN A 34 -14.51 5.65 -29.86
N LEU A 35 -13.78 6.32 -28.96
CA LEU A 35 -14.35 7.24 -27.98
C LEU A 35 -15.10 8.31 -28.79
N ARG A 36 -16.42 8.40 -28.59
CA ARG A 36 -17.26 9.40 -29.25
C ARG A 36 -16.67 10.81 -29.00
N PRO A 37 -16.70 11.72 -29.98
CA PRO A 37 -15.98 13.00 -29.92
C PRO A 37 -16.57 14.05 -28.96
N ASN A 38 -17.50 13.69 -28.08
CA ASN A 38 -18.20 14.62 -27.18
C ASN A 38 -17.53 14.77 -25.79
N PHE A 39 -16.22 14.51 -25.69
CA PHE A 39 -15.43 14.73 -24.46
C PHE A 39 -14.49 15.94 -24.59
N THR A 40 -14.86 16.93 -25.39
CA THR A 40 -14.08 18.15 -25.63
C THR A 40 -14.30 19.25 -24.58
N LEU A 41 -15.19 19.04 -23.60
CA LEU A 41 -15.60 20.05 -22.60
C LEU A 41 -14.99 19.87 -21.20
N LEU A 42 -14.11 18.90 -20.98
CA LEU A 42 -13.35 18.74 -19.73
C LEU A 42 -11.85 19.02 -19.94
N ARG A 43 -11.53 19.98 -20.81
CA ARG A 43 -10.16 20.41 -21.10
C ARG A 43 -9.69 21.49 -20.13
N GLN A 44 -9.87 21.26 -18.83
CA GLN A 44 -9.37 22.14 -17.78
C GLN A 44 -9.27 21.41 -16.44
N VAL A 45 -8.62 20.24 -16.46
CA VAL A 45 -8.02 19.71 -15.23
C VAL A 45 -6.57 20.19 -15.27
N ASN A 46 -6.26 21.29 -14.60
CA ASN A 46 -4.92 21.90 -14.62
C ASN A 46 -3.83 20.95 -14.09
N SER A 47 -4.20 19.96 -13.28
CA SER A 47 -3.31 18.92 -12.78
C SER A 47 -4.09 17.63 -12.53
N LEU A 48 -3.94 16.64 -13.42
CA LEU A 48 -4.41 15.27 -13.14
C LEU A 48 -3.30 14.53 -12.42
N LEU A 49 -3.58 14.13 -11.18
CA LEU A 49 -2.61 13.50 -10.30
C LEU A 49 -2.99 12.03 -10.12
N LEU A 50 -2.20 11.13 -10.72
CA LEU A 50 -2.44 9.69 -10.65
C LEU A 50 -1.43 9.05 -9.69
N CYS A 51 -1.96 8.39 -8.66
CA CYS A 51 -1.20 7.70 -7.64
C CYS A 51 -1.11 6.19 -7.95
N CYS A 52 0.07 5.71 -8.35
CA CYS A 52 0.33 4.29 -8.69
C CYS A 52 1.28 3.64 -7.67
N LEU A 53 1.06 2.39 -7.26
CA LEU A 53 1.99 1.73 -6.33
C LEU A 53 3.31 1.41 -7.03
N LEU A 54 4.43 1.63 -6.33
CA LEU A 54 5.76 1.24 -6.80
C LEU A 54 5.88 -0.30 -6.91
N GLY A 55 6.23 -0.79 -8.10
CA GLY A 55 6.61 -2.19 -8.29
C GLY A 55 6.68 -2.61 -9.75
N ALA A 56 7.86 -3.01 -10.20
CA ALA A 56 8.05 -3.69 -11.48
C ALA A 56 7.78 -5.19 -11.26
N GLY A 57 6.60 -5.67 -11.67
CA GLY A 57 6.22 -7.06 -11.48
C GLY A 57 5.31 -7.58 -12.59
N SER A 58 5.47 -8.86 -12.94
CA SER A 58 4.63 -9.58 -13.91
C SER A 58 3.26 -9.99 -13.36
N HIS A 59 2.91 -9.56 -12.14
CA HIS A 59 1.67 -9.94 -11.48
C HIS A 59 0.50 -9.01 -11.85
N MET A 60 -0.72 -9.55 -11.81
CA MET A 60 -1.90 -8.93 -12.41
C MET A 60 -2.19 -7.51 -11.90
N ARG A 61 -1.97 -7.23 -10.61
CA ARG A 61 -2.23 -5.90 -10.02
C ARG A 61 -1.21 -4.87 -10.48
N TYR A 62 0.08 -5.18 -10.43
CA TYR A 62 1.15 -4.32 -10.94
C TYR A 62 1.01 -4.07 -12.44
N LEU A 63 0.68 -5.11 -13.22
CA LEU A 63 0.40 -4.97 -14.64
C LEU A 63 -0.80 -4.07 -14.90
N SER A 64 -1.86 -4.17 -14.10
CA SER A 64 -3.03 -3.29 -14.24
C SER A 64 -2.70 -1.83 -13.96
N GLN A 65 -1.84 -1.55 -12.97
CA GLN A 65 -1.41 -0.20 -12.62
C GLN A 65 -0.44 0.35 -13.67
N ALA A 66 0.53 -0.44 -14.12
CA ALA A 66 1.43 -0.05 -15.20
C ALA A 66 0.67 0.25 -16.50
N ARG A 67 -0.35 -0.55 -16.83
CA ARG A 67 -1.26 -0.26 -17.96
C ARG A 67 -2.07 1.01 -17.73
N GLY A 68 -2.59 1.21 -16.52
CA GLY A 68 -3.31 2.41 -16.14
C GLY A 68 -2.45 3.66 -16.29
N GLU A 69 -1.20 3.58 -15.86
CA GLU A 69 -0.21 4.64 -16.00
C GLU A 69 0.08 4.97 -17.47
N GLN A 70 0.32 3.95 -18.31
CA GLN A 70 0.52 4.13 -19.74
C GLN A 70 -0.69 4.75 -20.44
N VAL A 71 -1.91 4.33 -20.06
CA VAL A 71 -3.14 4.90 -20.62
C VAL A 71 -3.30 6.35 -20.16
N ALA A 72 -3.09 6.65 -18.89
CA ALA A 72 -3.15 8.01 -18.37
C ALA A 72 -2.16 8.93 -19.08
N ARG A 73 -0.91 8.48 -19.27
CA ARG A 73 0.12 9.23 -19.99
C ARG A 73 -0.21 9.44 -21.47
N ARG A 74 -0.93 8.51 -22.11
CA ARG A 74 -1.39 8.64 -23.50
C ARG A 74 -2.55 9.61 -23.66
N VAL A 75 -3.49 9.63 -22.72
CA VAL A 75 -4.68 10.48 -22.78
C VAL A 75 -4.37 11.90 -22.30
N PHE A 76 -3.55 12.03 -21.26
CA PHE A 76 -3.13 13.28 -20.64
C PHE A 76 -1.59 13.31 -20.52
N PRO A 77 -0.87 13.67 -21.60
CA PRO A 77 0.59 13.80 -21.57
C PRO A 77 1.10 14.73 -20.46
N GLU A 78 0.33 15.77 -20.16
CA GLU A 78 0.57 16.79 -19.13
C GLU A 78 0.35 16.29 -17.68
N ALA A 79 -0.24 15.11 -17.48
CA ALA A 79 -0.55 14.62 -16.14
C ALA A 79 0.73 14.40 -15.31
N THR A 80 0.71 14.82 -14.04
CA THR A 80 1.81 14.49 -13.12
C THR A 80 1.53 13.14 -12.51
N LEU A 81 2.47 12.20 -12.69
CA LEU A 81 2.34 10.85 -12.15
C LEU A 81 3.10 10.75 -10.84
N VAL A 82 2.46 10.22 -9.80
CA VAL A 82 3.08 10.04 -8.49
C VAL A 82 3.04 8.57 -8.13
N ARG A 83 4.20 8.02 -7.78
CA ARG A 83 4.33 6.64 -7.33
C ARG A 83 4.80 6.62 -5.88
N PRO A 84 3.90 6.49 -4.89
CA PRO A 84 4.34 6.34 -3.51
C PRO A 84 4.84 4.93 -3.24
N ALA A 85 5.84 4.87 -2.37
CA ALA A 85 6.25 3.65 -1.68
C ALA A 85 5.17 3.20 -0.68
N PRO A 86 5.31 2.01 -0.08
CA PRO A 86 4.42 1.59 1.01
C PRO A 86 4.33 2.67 2.10
N MET A 87 3.13 3.20 2.29
CA MET A 87 2.89 4.29 3.23
C MET A 87 2.63 3.76 4.64
N PHE A 88 3.12 4.48 5.64
CA PHE A 88 2.77 4.30 7.04
C PHE A 88 2.14 5.57 7.63
N GLY A 89 1.34 5.41 8.68
CA GLY A 89 0.57 6.50 9.27
C GLY A 89 -0.49 5.99 10.24
N PHE A 90 -1.41 6.87 10.65
CA PHE A 90 -2.61 6.43 11.35
C PHE A 90 -3.48 5.60 10.41
N GLU A 91 -4.04 4.50 10.94
CA GLU A 91 -4.91 3.58 10.20
C GLU A 91 -4.29 2.97 8.94
N ASP A 92 -2.96 2.78 8.94
CA ASP A 92 -2.25 2.23 7.80
C ASP A 92 -2.37 0.70 7.71
N ASN A 93 -2.24 0.14 6.51
CA ASN A 93 -2.24 -1.31 6.37
C ASN A 93 -0.91 -1.96 6.80
N LEU A 94 0.20 -1.22 6.84
CA LEU A 94 1.52 -1.78 7.11
C LEU A 94 1.72 -2.05 8.60
N LEU A 95 1.70 -1.00 9.44
CA LEU A 95 1.90 -1.13 10.88
C LEU A 95 0.72 -1.85 11.54
N LEU A 96 -0.54 -1.60 11.13
CA LEU A 96 -1.68 -2.35 11.68
C LEU A 96 -1.58 -3.85 11.40
N LYS A 97 -1.25 -4.26 10.17
CA LYS A 97 -1.06 -5.68 9.85
C LYS A 97 0.10 -6.23 10.67
N LEU A 98 1.20 -5.50 10.71
CA LEU A 98 2.37 -5.87 11.47
C LEU A 98 2.15 -5.84 12.96
N ALA A 99 1.18 -5.15 13.55
CA ALA A 99 0.87 -5.07 14.99
C ALA A 99 -0.27 -6.04 15.40
N SER A 100 -1.11 -6.41 14.43
CA SER A 100 -2.21 -7.35 14.61
C SER A 100 -1.74 -8.80 14.75
N VAL A 101 -2.60 -9.64 15.30
CA VAL A 101 -2.42 -11.10 15.36
C VAL A 101 -2.64 -11.74 13.99
N LEU A 102 -3.14 -11.00 13.01
CA LEU A 102 -3.46 -11.53 11.68
C LEU A 102 -2.22 -11.85 10.82
N ASN A 103 -1.02 -11.38 11.20
CA ASN A 103 0.22 -11.56 10.44
C ASN A 103 1.05 -12.77 10.89
N LEU A 104 0.41 -13.94 11.01
CA LEU A 104 1.07 -15.18 11.45
C LEU A 104 1.80 -15.91 10.32
N PHE A 105 1.31 -15.79 9.08
CA PHE A 105 1.81 -16.55 7.94
C PHE A 105 2.51 -15.63 6.94
N THR A 106 3.73 -15.98 6.59
CA THR A 106 4.52 -15.35 5.51
C THR A 106 5.06 -16.44 4.61
N ALA A 107 5.42 -16.11 3.36
CA ALA A 107 5.99 -17.04 2.40
C ALA A 107 7.47 -16.76 2.08
N ASN A 108 7.93 -15.52 2.29
CA ASN A 108 9.29 -15.09 1.96
C ASN A 108 10.15 -14.78 3.21
N ASN A 109 9.85 -15.36 4.38
CA ASN A 109 10.60 -15.10 5.62
C ASN A 109 10.75 -13.60 5.97
N MET A 110 9.85 -12.73 5.50
CA MET A 110 9.91 -11.27 5.69
C MET A 110 11.18 -10.61 5.13
N GLN A 111 11.74 -11.17 4.07
CA GLN A 111 12.96 -10.66 3.43
C GLN A 111 12.70 -9.53 2.43
N GLU A 112 11.43 -9.28 2.05
CA GLU A 112 11.08 -8.17 1.15
C GLU A 112 11.61 -6.84 1.67
N THR A 113 12.19 -6.05 0.75
CA THR A 113 12.79 -4.76 1.06
C THR A 113 12.07 -3.63 0.34
N PHE A 114 11.83 -2.54 1.08
CA PHE A 114 11.18 -1.34 0.57
C PHE A 114 11.53 -0.11 1.42
N TRP A 115 11.14 1.06 0.93
CA TRP A 115 11.45 2.38 1.48
C TRP A 115 10.16 3.01 2.02
N PRO A 116 9.73 2.65 3.24
CA PRO A 116 8.45 3.11 3.79
C PRO A 116 8.42 4.62 3.88
N VAL A 117 7.29 5.23 3.51
CA VAL A 117 7.12 6.68 3.47
C VAL A 117 5.97 7.11 4.38
N HIS A 118 6.11 8.27 5.01
CA HIS A 118 5.07 8.82 5.86
C HIS A 118 3.91 9.36 5.02
N SER A 119 2.68 9.01 5.39
CA SER A 119 1.46 9.45 4.69
C SER A 119 1.27 10.98 4.67
N ILE A 120 1.68 11.70 5.72
CA ILE A 120 1.60 13.16 5.78
C ILE A 120 2.61 13.81 4.83
N ASP A 121 3.83 13.27 4.74
CA ASP A 121 4.85 13.77 3.81
C ASP A 121 4.42 13.57 2.35
N VAL A 122 3.77 12.45 2.04
CA VAL A 122 3.14 12.24 0.73
C VAL A 122 2.03 13.28 0.50
N GLY A 123 1.18 13.53 1.49
CA GLY A 123 0.15 14.58 1.41
C GLY A 123 0.73 15.97 1.12
N ALA A 124 1.80 16.35 1.83
CA ALA A 124 2.51 17.61 1.61
C ALA A 124 3.18 17.68 0.23
N ALA A 125 3.73 16.56 -0.26
CA ALA A 125 4.25 16.48 -1.62
C ALA A 125 3.15 16.67 -2.66
N LEU A 126 2.00 16.01 -2.49
CA LEU A 126 0.84 16.18 -3.36
C LEU A 126 0.34 17.62 -3.38
N GLU A 127 0.27 18.28 -2.22
CA GLU A 127 -0.11 19.69 -2.12
C GLU A 127 0.85 20.58 -2.93
N LYS A 128 2.17 20.41 -2.77
CA LYS A 128 3.16 21.18 -3.55
C LYS A 128 3.03 20.94 -5.05
N LEU A 129 2.84 19.68 -5.46
CA LEU A 129 2.66 19.31 -6.87
C LEU A 129 1.41 19.96 -7.50
N LEU A 130 0.36 20.20 -6.71
CA LEU A 130 -0.85 20.86 -7.21
C LEU A 130 -0.64 22.36 -7.52
N TYR A 131 0.26 23.02 -6.79
CA TYR A 131 0.54 24.45 -6.97
C TYR A 131 1.74 24.75 -7.88
N ASP A 132 2.56 23.74 -8.19
CA ASP A 132 3.76 23.91 -9.00
C ASP A 132 3.56 23.42 -10.45
N ASP A 133 3.37 24.39 -11.35
CA ASP A 133 3.23 24.16 -12.79
C ASP A 133 4.48 23.53 -13.43
N SER A 134 5.66 23.63 -12.79
CA SER A 134 6.91 23.06 -13.31
C SER A 134 6.94 21.53 -13.30
N THR A 135 5.99 20.90 -12.61
CA THR A 135 5.90 19.47 -12.37
C THR A 135 5.04 18.74 -13.41
N THR A 136 4.39 19.51 -14.29
CA THR A 136 3.52 19.04 -15.37
C THR A 136 4.23 18.01 -16.25
N GLY A 137 3.58 16.87 -16.49
CA GLY A 137 4.10 15.79 -17.34
C GLY A 137 5.24 14.97 -16.73
N GLN A 138 5.66 15.26 -15.50
CA GLN A 138 6.75 14.54 -14.84
C GLN A 138 6.23 13.30 -14.09
N THR A 139 7.15 12.44 -13.70
CA THR A 139 6.89 11.28 -12.84
C THR A 139 7.70 11.44 -11.56
N PHE A 140 7.04 11.33 -10.41
CA PHE A 140 7.64 11.41 -9.08
C PHE A 140 7.56 10.06 -8.40
N GLU A 141 8.69 9.58 -7.87
CA GLU A 141 8.75 8.43 -6.98
C GLU A 141 8.99 8.94 -5.56
N LEU A 142 7.96 8.76 -4.72
CA LEU A 142 7.96 9.23 -3.34
C LEU A 142 8.31 8.06 -2.42
N TYR A 143 9.55 8.01 -1.98
CA TYR A 143 10.08 6.97 -1.10
C TYR A 143 10.77 7.56 0.14
N GLY A 144 10.81 6.79 1.23
CA GLY A 144 11.38 7.25 2.50
C GLY A 144 12.92 7.38 2.50
N PRO A 145 13.51 7.90 3.58
CA PRO A 145 14.95 8.17 3.65
C PRO A 145 15.81 6.90 3.79
N LYS A 146 15.24 5.77 4.24
CA LYS A 146 15.98 4.55 4.57
C LYS A 146 15.26 3.30 4.08
N GLN A 147 16.04 2.33 3.62
CA GLN A 147 15.56 1.01 3.21
C GLN A 147 15.38 0.11 4.44
N TYR A 148 14.25 -0.59 4.47
CA TYR A 148 13.96 -1.58 5.49
C TYR A 148 13.57 -2.90 4.86
N SER A 149 13.92 -4.01 5.52
CA SER A 149 13.25 -5.28 5.28
C SER A 149 11.98 -5.39 6.12
N MET A 150 10.98 -6.14 5.65
CA MET A 150 9.76 -6.37 6.41
C MET A 150 10.05 -6.98 7.80
N GLY A 151 11.06 -7.85 7.90
CA GLY A 151 11.51 -8.40 9.18
C GLY A 151 12.10 -7.36 10.13
N GLN A 152 12.81 -6.35 9.61
CA GLN A 152 13.32 -5.24 10.43
C GLN A 152 12.18 -4.38 10.98
N ILE A 153 11.17 -4.07 10.16
CA ILE A 153 10.00 -3.29 10.61
C ILE A 153 9.22 -4.10 11.64
N ALA A 154 8.99 -5.39 11.41
CA ALA A 154 8.30 -6.25 12.37
C ALA A 154 9.03 -6.34 13.72
N ALA A 155 10.36 -6.44 13.71
CA ALA A 155 11.16 -6.42 14.93
C ALA A 155 11.06 -5.06 15.66
N MET A 156 10.99 -3.96 14.92
CA MET A 156 10.77 -2.62 15.48
C MET A 156 9.39 -2.52 16.13
N VAL A 157 8.34 -3.02 15.47
CA VAL A 157 6.96 -3.06 15.99
C VAL A 157 6.87 -3.95 17.24
N ASP A 158 7.47 -5.13 17.24
CA ASP A 158 7.50 -6.05 18.39
C ASP A 158 8.21 -5.43 19.60
N LYS A 159 9.32 -4.70 19.35
CA LYS A 159 10.05 -3.95 20.37
C LYS A 159 9.19 -2.85 20.97
N GLU A 160 8.41 -2.16 20.13
CA GLU A 160 7.59 -1.02 20.53
C GLU A 160 6.34 -1.43 21.32
N ILE A 161 5.73 -2.56 20.95
CA ILE A 161 4.53 -3.11 21.60
C ILE A 161 4.89 -3.93 22.87
N PHE A 162 6.18 -4.21 23.09
CA PHE A 162 6.68 -5.12 24.14
C PHE A 162 6.09 -6.54 24.04
N LYS A 163 5.91 -7.04 22.82
CA LYS A 163 5.32 -8.36 22.58
C LYS A 163 6.12 -9.09 21.49
N GLN A 164 6.60 -10.28 21.82
CA GLN A 164 7.22 -11.17 20.83
C GLN A 164 6.14 -11.95 20.11
N ARG A 165 6.07 -11.79 18.79
CA ARG A 165 5.11 -12.53 17.96
C ARG A 165 5.78 -13.60 17.13
N ARG A 166 5.03 -14.68 16.89
CA ARG A 166 5.52 -15.82 16.12
C ARG A 166 5.14 -15.62 14.66
N HIS A 167 6.13 -15.68 13.78
CA HIS A 167 5.94 -15.72 12.34
C HIS A 167 6.27 -17.12 11.83
N ILE A 168 5.34 -17.72 11.09
CA ILE A 168 5.48 -19.05 10.51
C ILE A 168 5.64 -18.88 9.01
N ASN A 169 6.78 -19.35 8.49
CA ASN A 169 7.02 -19.36 7.06
C ASN A 169 6.36 -20.57 6.40
N VAL A 170 5.47 -20.33 5.45
CA VAL A 170 4.76 -21.35 4.67
C VAL A 170 5.19 -21.23 3.21
N PRO A 171 5.59 -22.32 2.53
CA PRO A 171 5.96 -22.25 1.13
C PRO A 171 4.89 -21.61 0.25
N LYS A 172 5.31 -20.71 -0.64
CA LYS A 172 4.46 -19.98 -1.59
C LYS A 172 3.43 -20.86 -2.32
N ARG A 173 3.85 -22.08 -2.72
CA ARG A 173 3.01 -23.04 -3.45
C ARG A 173 1.78 -23.50 -2.66
N ILE A 174 1.86 -23.47 -1.33
CA ILE A 174 0.78 -23.85 -0.42
C ILE A 174 -0.02 -22.61 -0.02
N LEU A 175 0.66 -21.53 0.36
CA LEU A 175 0.00 -20.34 0.89
C LEU A 175 -0.84 -19.61 -0.17
N LYS A 176 -0.35 -19.51 -1.41
CA LYS A 176 -1.05 -18.81 -2.50
C LYS A 176 -2.44 -19.37 -2.84
N PRO A 177 -2.63 -20.69 -3.10
CA PRO A 177 -3.96 -21.22 -3.39
C PRO A 177 -4.91 -21.09 -2.18
N ILE A 178 -4.40 -21.28 -0.96
CA ILE A 178 -5.19 -21.09 0.27
C ILE A 178 -5.66 -19.64 0.37
N ALA A 179 -4.76 -18.66 0.18
CA ALA A 179 -5.10 -17.24 0.18
C ALA A 179 -6.13 -16.89 -0.90
N SER A 180 -6.01 -17.48 -2.10
CA SER A 180 -6.96 -17.28 -3.20
C SER A 180 -8.37 -17.80 -2.85
N VAL A 181 -8.46 -18.99 -2.25
CA VAL A 181 -9.74 -19.58 -1.84
C VAL A 181 -10.36 -18.79 -0.68
N LEU A 182 -9.57 -18.43 0.34
CA LEU A 182 -10.03 -17.65 1.48
C LEU A 182 -10.60 -16.30 1.05
N ASN A 183 -9.88 -15.56 0.20
CA ASN A 183 -10.30 -14.26 -0.29
C ASN A 183 -11.58 -14.32 -1.15
N ARG A 184 -11.84 -15.46 -1.82
CA ARG A 184 -13.08 -15.67 -2.58
C ARG A 184 -14.25 -16.13 -1.70
N ALA A 185 -13.97 -16.88 -0.65
CA ALA A 185 -14.97 -17.49 0.22
C ALA A 185 -15.46 -16.55 1.32
N LEU A 186 -14.59 -15.67 1.82
CA LEU A 186 -14.88 -14.76 2.92
C LEU A 186 -15.19 -13.36 2.39
N TRP A 187 -16.18 -12.69 2.99
CA TRP A 187 -16.58 -11.32 2.60
C TRP A 187 -15.75 -10.24 3.30
N TRP A 188 -15.02 -10.57 4.36
CA TRP A 188 -14.09 -9.67 5.02
C TRP A 188 -12.68 -9.79 4.45
N HIS A 189 -11.86 -8.77 4.63
CA HIS A 189 -10.50 -8.76 4.08
C HIS A 189 -9.64 -9.86 4.76
N THR A 190 -9.06 -10.74 3.95
CA THR A 190 -8.07 -11.73 4.39
C THR A 190 -6.82 -11.64 3.54
N ILE A 191 -5.79 -12.42 3.89
CA ILE A 191 -4.59 -12.57 3.06
C ILE A 191 -4.98 -12.86 1.61
N SER A 192 -4.47 -12.06 0.69
CA SER A 192 -4.73 -12.20 -0.73
C SER A 192 -3.58 -12.92 -1.44
N ALA A 193 -3.89 -13.63 -2.53
CA ALA A 193 -2.86 -14.29 -3.33
C ALA A 193 -1.86 -13.29 -3.95
N ASP A 194 -2.30 -12.04 -4.16
CA ASP A 194 -1.48 -10.93 -4.64
C ASP A 194 -0.48 -10.46 -3.57
N GLU A 195 -0.91 -10.37 -2.29
CA GLU A 195 0.01 -10.06 -1.19
C GLU A 195 1.12 -11.10 -1.04
N VAL A 196 0.79 -12.39 -1.15
CA VAL A 196 1.78 -13.49 -1.07
C VAL A 196 2.81 -13.40 -2.20
N GLU A 197 2.42 -12.90 -3.38
CA GLU A 197 3.33 -12.68 -4.49
C GLU A 197 4.19 -11.43 -4.28
N ARG A 198 3.61 -10.38 -3.72
CA ARG A 198 4.30 -9.14 -3.37
C ARG A 198 5.43 -9.36 -2.37
N GLU A 199 5.27 -10.30 -1.44
CA GLU A 199 6.33 -10.67 -0.50
C GLU A 199 7.65 -11.09 -1.16
N PHE A 200 7.65 -11.47 -2.44
CA PHE A 200 8.86 -11.85 -3.19
C PHE A 200 9.39 -10.72 -4.10
N MET A 201 8.81 -9.53 -4.02
CA MET A 201 9.16 -8.40 -4.89
C MET A 201 9.77 -7.28 -4.05
N ASP A 202 11.07 -7.07 -4.25
CA ASP A 202 11.75 -5.91 -3.68
C ASP A 202 11.39 -4.64 -4.45
N GLN A 203 11.35 -3.52 -3.73
CA GLN A 203 11.12 -2.22 -4.34
C GLN A 203 12.38 -1.77 -5.09
N ILE A 204 12.22 -1.51 -6.39
CA ILE A 204 13.26 -0.92 -7.25
C ILE A 204 12.83 0.50 -7.58
N ILE A 205 13.73 1.45 -7.33
CA ILE A 205 13.52 2.88 -7.60
C ILE A 205 13.98 3.18 -9.02
N ASP A 206 13.15 3.90 -9.77
CA ASP A 206 13.48 4.40 -11.10
C ASP A 206 14.40 5.64 -10.98
N PRO A 207 15.65 5.58 -11.45
CA PRO A 207 16.58 6.71 -11.36
C PRO A 207 16.17 7.89 -12.24
N THR A 208 15.24 7.71 -13.17
CA THR A 208 14.76 8.77 -14.07
C THR A 208 13.66 9.63 -13.46
N ALA A 209 13.01 9.13 -12.40
CA ALA A 209 11.92 9.82 -11.74
C ALA A 209 12.43 10.84 -10.72
N LYS A 210 11.62 11.88 -10.51
CA LYS A 210 11.87 12.89 -9.48
C LYS A 210 11.53 12.37 -8.09
N THR A 211 12.10 12.99 -7.06
CA THR A 211 12.01 12.51 -5.67
C THR A 211 11.56 13.63 -4.71
N PHE A 212 11.45 13.32 -3.42
CA PHE A 212 11.18 14.33 -2.38
C PHE A 212 12.19 15.49 -2.37
N LYS A 213 13.44 15.25 -2.79
CA LYS A 213 14.48 16.28 -2.85
C LYS A 213 14.13 17.39 -3.82
N ASP A 214 13.49 17.06 -4.95
CA ASP A 214 13.09 18.02 -5.97
C ASP A 214 11.94 18.92 -5.48
N LEU A 215 11.17 18.43 -4.50
CA LEU A 215 10.08 19.17 -3.86
C LEU A 215 10.53 19.95 -2.62
N GLY A 216 11.80 19.84 -2.23
CA GLY A 216 12.34 20.44 -1.01
C GLY A 216 11.61 19.96 0.25
N ILE A 217 11.28 18.66 0.32
CA ILE A 217 10.68 18.01 1.48
C ILE A 217 11.68 17.00 2.01
N GLU A 218 11.92 17.01 3.32
CA GLU A 218 12.70 15.98 4.00
C GLU A 218 11.74 14.96 4.61
N PRO A 219 11.68 13.71 4.09
CA PRO A 219 10.75 12.72 4.60
C PRO A 219 11.22 12.17 5.95
N GLY A 220 10.28 11.97 6.86
CA GLY A 220 10.57 11.39 8.17
C GLY A 220 10.85 9.88 8.13
N ASP A 221 11.71 9.39 9.01
CA ASP A 221 12.01 7.96 9.14
C ASP A 221 10.94 7.25 9.98
N ILE A 222 10.63 6.00 9.63
CA ILE A 222 9.60 5.20 10.32
C ILE A 222 9.87 5.07 11.82
N ALA A 223 11.14 4.95 12.20
CA ALA A 223 11.58 4.78 13.58
C ALA A 223 11.06 5.88 14.52
N ASP A 224 11.01 7.13 14.03
CA ASP A 224 10.64 8.29 14.82
C ASP A 224 9.13 8.34 15.12
N PHE A 225 8.30 7.70 14.29
CA PHE A 225 6.84 7.73 14.44
C PHE A 225 6.23 6.46 15.05
N THR A 226 6.99 5.36 15.13
CA THR A 226 6.48 4.07 15.60
C THR A 226 5.77 4.15 16.96
N TYR A 227 6.33 4.89 17.92
CA TYR A 227 5.73 5.10 19.24
C TYR A 227 4.30 5.65 19.14
N HIS A 228 4.13 6.74 18.38
CA HIS A 228 2.84 7.44 18.28
C HIS A 228 1.75 6.59 17.62
N TYR A 229 2.11 5.77 16.62
CA TYR A 229 1.14 4.92 15.92
C TYR A 229 0.85 3.60 16.62
N LEU A 230 1.81 3.06 17.38
CA LEU A 230 1.68 1.75 18.00
C LEU A 230 1.28 1.80 19.47
N GLN A 231 1.16 2.98 20.07
CA GLN A 231 0.79 3.14 21.48
C GLN A 231 -0.49 2.37 21.83
N GLY A 232 -1.51 2.38 20.95
CA GLY A 232 -2.77 1.66 21.16
C GLY A 232 -2.65 0.14 21.19
N PHE A 233 -1.56 -0.44 20.68
CA PHE A 233 -1.33 -1.89 20.69
C PHE A 233 -0.56 -2.37 21.93
N ARG A 234 0.04 -1.45 22.70
CA ARG A 234 0.75 -1.79 23.94
C ARG A 234 -0.22 -2.34 24.97
N SER A 235 0.25 -3.27 25.80
CA SER A 235 -0.55 -3.72 26.93
C SER A 235 -0.68 -2.61 27.97
N GLN A 236 -1.76 -2.65 28.76
CA GLN A 236 -2.05 -1.63 29.78
C GLN A 236 -0.85 -1.37 30.72
N ASN A 237 -0.03 -2.40 30.99
CA ASN A 237 1.12 -2.31 31.88
C ASN A 237 2.26 -1.43 31.33
N TYR A 238 2.35 -1.27 29.99
CA TYR A 238 3.42 -0.53 29.33
C TYR A 238 2.90 0.71 28.57
N TYR A 239 1.62 1.06 28.73
CA TYR A 239 0.97 2.12 27.98
C TYR A 239 1.55 3.51 28.30
N ASP A 240 1.77 3.78 29.61
CA ASP A 240 2.25 5.08 30.11
C ASP A 240 3.78 5.22 30.07
N LEU A 241 4.49 4.14 29.75
CA LEU A 241 5.95 4.19 29.72
C LEU A 241 6.42 4.96 28.48
N PRO A 242 7.23 6.02 28.66
CA PRO A 242 7.86 6.67 27.53
C PRO A 242 8.72 5.65 26.78
N PRO A 243 8.98 5.85 25.48
CA PRO A 243 9.91 5.01 24.75
C PRO A 243 11.28 5.12 25.42
N ALA A 244 11.60 4.14 26.27
CA ALA A 244 12.77 4.22 27.12
C ALA A 244 14.03 4.29 26.25
N THR A 245 14.74 5.40 26.37
CA THR A 245 15.97 5.64 25.63
C THR A 245 16.99 4.58 26.07
N GLU A 246 17.89 4.14 25.18
CA GLU A 246 18.89 3.12 25.54
C GLU A 246 19.74 3.52 26.76
N LYS A 247 19.89 4.83 26.99
CA LYS A 247 20.52 5.42 28.16
C LYS A 247 19.76 5.11 29.46
N GLU A 248 18.45 5.33 29.48
CA GLU A 248 17.60 5.06 30.66
C GLU A 248 17.60 3.57 30.99
N LYS A 249 17.48 2.69 29.97
CA LYS A 249 17.57 1.23 30.17
C LYS A 249 18.90 0.77 30.74
N ARG A 250 19.99 1.49 30.43
CA ARG A 250 21.33 1.20 30.96
C ARG A 250 21.47 1.70 32.39
N GLU A 251 20.86 2.83 32.71
CA GLU A 251 20.80 3.38 34.06
C GLU A 251 19.95 2.49 34.98
N ASP A 252 18.78 2.02 34.54
CA ASP A 252 17.93 1.10 35.31
C ASP A 252 18.64 -0.21 35.68
N LYS A 253 19.46 -0.76 34.76
CA LYS A 253 20.27 -1.97 35.01
C LYS A 253 21.40 -1.74 36.02
N LYS A 254 21.78 -0.49 36.26
CA LYS A 254 22.86 -0.14 37.19
C LYS A 254 22.40 -0.20 38.65
N TYR A 255 21.11 -0.02 38.90
CA TYR A 255 20.55 -0.07 40.24
C TYR A 255 20.01 -1.48 40.53
N ILE A 256 20.47 -2.07 41.63
CA ILE A 256 19.86 -3.29 42.18
C ILE A 256 18.55 -2.83 42.85
N HIS A 257 17.41 -3.17 42.25
CA HIS A 257 16.08 -2.73 42.73
C HIS A 257 15.54 -3.55 43.90
N VAL A 258 16.26 -4.61 44.30
CA VAL A 258 15.95 -5.41 45.48
C VAL A 258 17.07 -5.15 46.48
N LEU A 259 16.80 -4.31 47.48
CA LEU A 259 17.62 -4.35 48.68
C LEU A 259 17.38 -5.75 49.27
N ASP A 260 18.43 -6.58 49.33
CA ASP A 260 18.40 -7.83 50.06
C ASP A 260 18.11 -7.47 51.54
N GLU A 261 16.83 -7.46 51.91
CA GLU A 261 16.43 -7.34 53.31
C GLU A 261 16.79 -8.66 54.01
N LEU A 262 17.66 -8.49 55.03
CA LEU A 262 18.25 -9.46 55.96
C LEU A 262 17.26 -10.47 56.56
#